data_AF-A0A2I0HSI4-F1
#
_entry.id   AF-A0A2I0HSI4-F1
#
_cell.length_a   1.000
_cell.length_b   1.000
_cell.length_c   1.000
_cell.angle_alpha   90.00
_cell.angle_beta   90.00
_cell.angle_gamma   90.00
#
_symmetry.space_group_name_H-M   'P 1'
#
loop_
_entity.id
_entity.type
_entity.pdbx_description
1 polymer ?
#
loop_
_entity_poly.entity_id
_entity_poly.type
_entity_poly.pdbx_seq_one_letter_code
_entity_poly.pdbx_strand_id
1 'polypeptide(L)'
;MKYDVYSFGVLLLQIISGKKTNCRYGPSENLNLLEYAYETWISGEGMEFIDPSLVDSASSCKLTRCLQIALLCVQENPMDRLSMLEISSILRNGTSEITSPK
;
A
#
# COMPACT_ATOMS: atom_id res chain seq x y z
N MET A 1 2.18 -15.20 -11.20
CA MET A 1 1.27 -14.97 -10.06
C MET A 1 1.90 -14.10 -8.96
N LYS A 2 2.95 -14.53 -8.24
CA LYS A 2 3.54 -13.69 -7.16
C LYS A 2 4.18 -12.39 -7.65
N TYR A 3 4.67 -12.36 -8.89
CA TYR A 3 5.10 -11.12 -9.57
C TYR A 3 3.92 -10.25 -10.01
N ASP A 4 2.78 -10.84 -10.37
CA ASP A 4 1.55 -10.10 -10.69
C ASP A 4 0.99 -9.44 -9.43
N VAL A 5 1.04 -10.13 -8.29
CA VAL A 5 0.70 -9.56 -6.97
C VAL A 5 1.62 -8.39 -6.65
N TYR A 6 2.93 -8.55 -6.84
CA TYR A 6 3.88 -7.46 -6.61
C TYR A 6 3.56 -6.25 -7.49
N SER A 7 3.37 -6.48 -8.79
CA SER A 7 3.05 -5.41 -9.75
C SER A 7 1.72 -4.72 -9.43
N PHE A 8 0.71 -5.49 -8.98
CA PHE A 8 -0.54 -4.95 -8.48
C PHE A 8 -0.33 -4.06 -7.26
N GLY A 9 0.49 -4.49 -6.29
CA GLY A 9 0.83 -3.69 -5.12
C GLY A 9 1.50 -2.36 -5.49
N VAL A 10 2.49 -2.41 -6.39
CA VAL A 10 3.17 -1.20 -6.89
C VAL A 10 2.19 -0.27 -7.63
N LEU A 11 1.27 -0.80 -8.43
CA LEU A 11 0.24 0.00 -9.09
C LEU A 11 -0.74 0.61 -8.07
N LEU A 12 -1.15 -0.15 -7.06
CA LEU A 12 -2.04 0.34 -6.02
C LEU A 12 -1.41 1.46 -5.21
N LEU A 13 -0.11 1.35 -4.86
CA LEU A 13 0.65 2.44 -4.23
C LEU A 13 0.64 3.71 -5.08
N GLN A 14 0.85 3.60 -6.39
CA GLN A 14 0.81 4.75 -7.30
C GLN A 14 -0.58 5.40 -7.34
N ILE A 15 -1.65 4.59 -7.42
CA ILE A 15 -3.03 5.08 -7.49
C ILE A 15 -3.39 5.87 -6.22
N ILE A 16 -3.12 5.30 -5.04
CA ILE A 16 -3.58 5.91 -3.79
C ILE A 16 -2.74 7.12 -3.37
N SER A 17 -1.53 7.29 -3.91
CA SER A 17 -0.62 8.38 -3.53
C SER A 17 -0.43 9.46 -4.61
N GLY A 18 -0.84 9.17 -5.85
CA GLY A 18 -0.55 10.02 -7.02
C GLY A 18 0.94 10.06 -7.39
N LYS A 19 1.79 9.22 -6.76
CA LYS A 19 3.25 9.27 -6.88
C LYS A 19 3.77 8.33 -7.96
N LYS A 20 4.86 8.73 -8.64
CA LYS A 20 5.54 7.95 -9.68
C LYS A 20 6.60 7.01 -9.07
N THR A 21 6.83 5.85 -9.67
CA THR A 21 7.84 4.87 -9.19
C THR A 21 9.29 5.34 -9.33
N ASN A 22 9.57 6.18 -10.32
CA ASN A 22 10.94 6.59 -10.68
C ASN A 22 11.35 7.93 -10.02
N CYS A 23 10.71 8.30 -8.92
CA CYS A 23 11.02 9.50 -8.15
C CYS A 23 11.45 9.12 -6.73
N ARG A 24 12.07 10.07 -6.04
CA ARG A 24 12.43 9.95 -4.63
C ARG A 24 11.48 10.76 -3.75
N TYR A 25 11.29 10.30 -2.52
CA TYR A 25 10.34 10.85 -1.57
C TYR A 25 10.94 10.89 -0.16
N GLY A 26 10.14 11.42 0.79
CA GLY A 26 10.52 11.61 2.17
C GLY A 26 11.29 12.91 2.42
N PRO A 27 11.52 13.28 3.69
CA PRO A 27 12.14 14.56 4.05
C PRO A 27 13.54 14.78 3.45
N SER A 28 14.28 13.69 3.24
CA SER A 28 15.63 13.68 2.65
C SER A 28 15.67 13.33 1.16
N GLU A 29 14.50 13.17 0.50
CA GLU A 29 14.38 12.81 -0.93
C GLU A 29 15.28 11.63 -1.35
N ASN A 30 15.40 10.60 -0.51
CA ASN A 30 16.26 9.44 -0.74
C ASN A 30 15.46 8.12 -0.82
N LEU A 31 14.20 8.11 -0.41
CA LEU A 31 13.36 6.91 -0.40
C LEU A 31 12.70 6.71 -1.76
N ASN A 32 12.70 5.48 -2.27
CA ASN A 32 11.84 5.10 -3.39
C ASN A 32 10.37 5.03 -2.92
N LEU A 33 9.45 4.81 -3.87
CA LEU A 33 8.00 4.77 -3.58
C LEU A 33 7.63 3.76 -2.48
N LEU A 34 8.21 2.56 -2.51
CA LEU A 34 7.88 1.46 -1.58
C LEU A 34 8.48 1.73 -0.20
N GLU A 35 9.73 2.20 -0.16
CA GLU A 35 10.40 2.61 1.08
C GLU A 35 9.62 3.73 1.77
N TYR A 36 9.20 4.76 1.03
CA TYR A 36 8.43 5.86 1.60
C TYR A 36 7.04 5.41 2.09
N ALA A 37 6.36 4.52 1.35
CA ALA A 37 5.10 3.94 1.79
C ALA A 37 5.25 3.13 3.08
N TYR A 38 6.33 2.36 3.21
CA TYR A 38 6.59 1.55 4.40
C TYR A 38 6.98 2.40 5.60
N GLU A 39 7.87 3.38 5.42
CA GLU A 39 8.30 4.31 6.48
C GLU A 39 7.12 5.09 7.08
N THR A 40 6.24 5.63 6.24
CA THR A 40 5.02 6.32 6.70
C THR A 40 4.06 5.35 7.41
N TRP A 41 3.94 4.10 6.93
CA TRP A 41 3.13 3.08 7.59
C TRP A 41 3.63 2.72 8.99
N ILE A 42 4.93 2.41 9.15
CA ILE A 42 5.50 2.03 10.45
C ILE A 42 5.51 3.21 11.44
N SER A 43 5.55 4.44 10.94
CA SER A 43 5.47 5.66 11.75
C SER A 43 4.05 5.98 12.21
N GLY A 44 3.04 5.23 11.76
CA GLY A 44 1.62 5.50 12.04
C GLY A 44 1.05 6.66 11.23
N GLU A 45 1.81 7.19 10.28
CA GLU A 45 1.51 8.36 9.45
C GLU A 45 1.10 7.96 8.02
N GLY A 46 0.56 6.75 7.84
CA GLY A 46 0.22 6.22 6.51
C GLY A 46 -0.73 7.11 5.69
N MET A 47 -1.53 7.96 6.33
CA MET A 47 -2.38 8.94 5.63
C MET A 47 -1.57 10.06 4.94
N GLU A 48 -0.35 10.36 5.38
CA GLU A 48 0.52 11.33 4.70
C GLU A 48 1.01 10.84 3.34
N PHE A 49 1.07 9.52 3.16
CA PHE A 49 1.44 8.93 1.88
C PHE A 49 0.34 9.11 0.82
N ILE A 50 -0.92 9.13 1.26
CA ILE A 50 -2.12 9.14 0.41
C ILE A 50 -2.31 10.50 -0.26
N ASP A 51 -2.79 10.49 -1.51
CA ASP A 51 -3.15 11.70 -2.24
C ASP A 51 -4.31 12.42 -1.52
N PRO A 52 -4.11 13.67 -1.06
CA PRO A 52 -5.15 14.42 -0.35
C PRO A 52 -6.45 14.59 -1.15
N SER A 53 -6.40 14.55 -2.48
CA SER A 53 -7.60 14.64 -3.33
C SER A 53 -8.52 13.42 -3.24
N LEU A 54 -8.04 12.30 -2.70
CA LEU A 54 -8.82 11.08 -2.46
C LEU A 54 -9.44 11.04 -1.05
N VAL A 55 -8.99 11.91 -0.15
CA VAL A 55 -9.36 11.86 1.26
C VAL A 55 -10.68 12.58 1.49
N ASP A 56 -11.68 11.82 1.90
CA ASP A 56 -12.93 12.30 2.48
C ASP A 56 -13.21 11.55 3.81
N SER A 57 -14.21 12.01 4.57
CA SER A 57 -14.52 11.44 5.89
C SER A 57 -14.97 9.97 5.83
N ALA A 58 -15.41 9.47 4.67
CA ALA A 58 -15.86 8.10 4.47
C ALA A 58 -14.80 7.19 3.81
N SER A 59 -13.73 7.77 3.24
CA SER A 59 -12.71 7.05 2.48
C SER A 59 -11.45 6.72 3.29
N SER A 60 -11.14 7.45 4.37
CA SER A 60 -9.90 7.28 5.14
C SER A 60 -9.66 5.82 5.58
N CYS A 61 -10.65 5.13 6.15
CA CYS A 61 -10.48 3.73 6.57
C CYS A 61 -10.23 2.78 5.38
N LYS A 62 -10.82 3.06 4.22
CA LYS A 62 -10.62 2.28 2.99
C LYS A 62 -9.24 2.55 2.40
N LEU A 63 -8.78 3.79 2.42
CA LEU A 63 -7.47 4.20 1.91
C LEU A 63 -6.32 3.63 2.75
N THR A 64 -6.42 3.68 4.08
CA THR A 64 -5.47 3.01 4.99
C THR A 64 -5.44 1.50 4.73
N ARG A 65 -6.60 0.88 4.47
CA ARG A 65 -6.66 -0.54 4.14
C ARG A 65 -6.05 -0.85 2.77
N CYS A 66 -6.26 0.01 1.77
CA CYS A 66 -5.58 -0.10 0.48
C CYS A 66 -4.05 0.01 0.63
N LEU A 67 -3.56 0.93 1.46
CA LEU A 67 -2.12 1.04 1.77
C LEU A 67 -1.60 -0.25 2.41
N GLN A 68 -2.29 -0.79 3.41
CA GLN A 68 -1.93 -2.06 4.05
C GLN A 68 -1.86 -3.22 3.04
N ILE A 69 -2.88 -3.37 2.18
CA ILE A 69 -2.91 -4.39 1.14
C ILE A 69 -1.76 -4.21 0.16
N ALA A 70 -1.49 -2.97 -0.28
CA ALA A 70 -0.42 -2.67 -1.20
C ALA A 70 0.95 -3.05 -0.62
N LEU A 71 1.20 -2.72 0.66
CA LEU A 71 2.43 -3.07 1.38
C LEU A 71 2.61 -4.58 1.54
N LEU A 72 1.53 -5.33 1.79
CA LEU A 72 1.57 -6.79 1.80
C LEU A 72 1.82 -7.38 0.41
N CYS A 73 1.38 -6.73 -0.66
CA CYS A 73 1.62 -7.20 -2.02
C CYS A 73 3.08 -7.02 -2.46
N VAL A 74 3.76 -5.99 -1.96
CA VAL A 74 5.14 -5.63 -2.36
C VAL A 74 6.23 -6.15 -1.43
N GLN A 75 5.89 -7.06 -0.51
CA GLN A 75 6.85 -7.70 0.40
C GLN A 75 8.05 -8.28 -0.35
N GLU A 76 9.25 -8.07 0.18
CA GLU A 76 10.48 -8.56 -0.43
C GLU A 76 10.43 -10.09 -0.60
N ASN A 77 10.08 -10.80 0.48
CA ASN A 77 9.84 -12.23 0.46
C ASN A 77 8.51 -12.57 -0.25
N PRO A 78 8.52 -13.32 -1.36
CA PRO A 78 7.31 -13.69 -2.08
C PRO A 78 6.31 -14.53 -1.27
N MET A 79 6.78 -15.21 -0.22
CA MET A 79 5.94 -16.02 0.67
C MET A 79 5.10 -15.18 1.62
N ASP A 80 5.54 -13.96 1.95
CA ASP A 80 4.80 -13.02 2.79
C ASP A 80 3.74 -12.23 1.99
N ARG A 81 3.77 -12.33 0.65
CA ARG A 81 2.77 -11.68 -0.21
C ARG A 81 1.43 -12.41 -0.14
N LEU A 82 0.33 -11.66 -0.05
CA LEU A 82 -1.03 -12.19 -0.21
C LEU A 82 -1.22 -12.88 -1.59
N SER A 83 -2.21 -13.76 -1.70
CA SER A 83 -2.69 -14.26 -2.97
C SER A 83 -3.73 -13.32 -3.59
N MET A 84 -3.91 -13.38 -4.92
CA MET A 84 -4.96 -12.61 -5.60
C MET A 84 -6.37 -12.94 -5.09
N LEU A 85 -6.61 -14.18 -4.62
CA LEU A 85 -7.89 -14.57 -4.03
C LEU A 85 -8.13 -13.87 -2.70
N GLU A 86 -7.11 -13.81 -1.83
CA GLU A 86 -7.18 -13.08 -0.56
C GLU A 86 -7.40 -11.59 -0.80
N ILE A 87 -6.63 -10.98 -1.71
CA ILE A 87 -6.80 -9.57 -2.11
C ILE A 87 -8.24 -9.30 -2.56
N SER A 88 -8.76 -10.12 -3.47
CA SER A 88 -10.14 -10.02 -3.97
C SER A 88 -11.18 -10.17 -2.87
N SER A 89 -10.99 -11.11 -1.94
CA SER A 89 -11.89 -11.34 -0.81
C SER A 89 -11.91 -10.14 0.14
N ILE A 90 -10.74 -9.66 0.52
CA ILE A 90 -10.55 -8.51 1.42
C ILE A 90 -11.22 -7.25 0.86
N LEU A 91 -11.04 -6.98 -0.44
CA LEU A 91 -11.59 -5.80 -1.09
C LEU A 91 -13.13 -5.86 -1.21
N ARG A 92 -13.72 -7.04 -1.35
CA ARG A 92 -15.19 -7.21 -1.44
C ARG A 92 -15.86 -7.17 -0.07
N ASN A 93 -15.26 -7.81 0.93
CA ASN A 93 -15.96 -8.12 2.17
C ASN A 93 -15.61 -7.14 3.31
N GLY A 94 -14.51 -6.39 3.20
CA GLY A 94 -14.13 -5.32 4.13
C GLY A 94 -13.80 -5.74 5.58
N THR A 95 -14.03 -7.00 5.96
CA THR A 95 -14.05 -7.45 7.37
C THR A 95 -13.04 -8.54 7.74
N SER A 96 -12.18 -8.98 6.82
CA SER A 96 -11.14 -9.97 7.16
C SER A 96 -10.03 -9.34 8.01
N GLU A 97 -9.58 -10.03 9.06
CA GLU A 97 -8.33 -9.66 9.74
C GLU A 97 -7.17 -9.76 8.74
N ILE A 98 -6.37 -8.71 8.62
CA ILE A 98 -5.21 -8.67 7.74
C ILE A 98 -3.98 -8.54 8.63
N THR A 99 -2.96 -9.37 8.37
CA THR A 99 -1.67 -9.25 9.04
C THR A 99 -1.00 -7.92 8.72
N SER A 100 -0.12 -7.45 9.61
CA SER A 100 0.70 -6.28 9.32
C SER A 100 1.76 -6.61 8.25
N PRO A 101 2.08 -5.68 7.35
CA PRO A 101 3.26 -5.77 6.50
C PRO A 101 4.52 -5.98 7.34
N LYS A 102 5.47 -6.78 6.83
CA LYS A 102 6.78 -6.99 7.44
C LYS A 102 7.83 -6.15 6.74
#